data_AF-X1TTU3-F1
#
_entry.id   AF-X1TTU3-F1
#
_cell.length_a   1.000
_cell.length_b   1.000
_cell.length_c   1.000
_cell.angle_alpha   90.00
_cell.angle_beta   90.00
_cell.angle_gamma   90.00
#
_symmetry.space_group_name_H-M   'P 1'
#
loop_
_entity.id
_entity.type
_entity.pdbx_description
1 polymer ?
#
loop_
_entity_poly.entity_id
_entity_poly.type
_entity_poly.pdbx_seq_one_letter_code
_entity_poly.pdbx_strand_id
1 'polypeptide(L)'
;MFFRQLALLLESGTNIVTSLDMLRAQTSDRNLKRVLSEAVSDLRVGNQLSAALGKHPESFPPICCRSLSVGEQTGSLETVLRQMADYMEKEITATKEIKNALRYPVIVSIVAIIVIGVIVTFVLPAFTGLYSLLGIELPLMTRLLLSIVGWFTNYGLYLVAAVARSSAMKVAWAAVAKPPRKATAIKPRIARATKVSIKVTPTSLPFTLLVIL
;
A
#
# COMPACT_ATOMS: atom_id res chain seq x y z
N MET A 1 -13.72 -10.51 -1.16
CA MET A 1 -14.05 -11.22 -2.42
C MET A 1 -13.23 -12.50 -2.61
N PHE A 2 -11.89 -12.48 -2.51
CA PHE A 2 -11.05 -13.69 -2.69
C PHE A 2 -11.54 -14.93 -1.92
N PHE A 3 -11.68 -14.84 -0.59
CA PHE A 3 -12.11 -15.98 0.24
C PHE A 3 -13.49 -16.53 -0.12
N ARG A 4 -14.43 -15.65 -0.51
CA ARG A 4 -15.77 -16.06 -0.96
C ARG A 4 -15.69 -16.91 -2.23
N GLN A 5 -14.94 -16.44 -3.22
CA GLN A 5 -14.81 -17.15 -4.48
C GLN A 5 -14.06 -18.49 -4.31
N LEU A 6 -13.05 -18.53 -3.43
CA LEU A 6 -12.35 -19.77 -3.09
C LEU A 6 -13.26 -20.78 -2.40
N ALA A 7 -14.08 -20.34 -1.44
CA ALA A 7 -15.07 -21.20 -0.78
C ALA A 7 -16.05 -21.81 -1.78
N LEU A 8 -16.62 -21.00 -2.69
CA LEU A 8 -17.56 -21.46 -3.70
C LEU A 8 -16.95 -22.49 -4.66
N LEU A 9 -15.69 -22.31 -5.06
CA LEU A 9 -15.01 -23.26 -5.93
C LEU A 9 -14.72 -24.58 -5.19
N LEU A 10 -14.35 -24.53 -3.92
CA LEU A 10 -14.13 -25.75 -3.13
C LEU A 10 -15.43 -26.51 -2.86
N GLU A 11 -16.51 -25.80 -2.52
CA GLU A 11 -17.85 -26.39 -2.33
C GLU A 11 -18.38 -27.07 -3.60
N SER A 12 -17.92 -26.64 -4.79
CA SER A 12 -18.21 -27.32 -6.06
C SER A 12 -17.42 -28.62 -6.29
N GLY A 13 -16.58 -29.01 -5.33
CA GLY A 13 -15.69 -30.18 -5.42
C GLY A 13 -14.43 -29.93 -6.24
N THR A 14 -14.12 -28.67 -6.60
CA THR A 14 -12.92 -28.35 -7.38
C THR A 14 -11.68 -28.43 -6.49
N ASN A 15 -10.59 -29.05 -6.98
CA ASN A 15 -9.31 -29.11 -6.27
C ASN A 15 -8.79 -27.69 -5.92
N ILE A 16 -8.31 -27.51 -4.68
CA ILE A 16 -7.74 -26.26 -4.16
C ILE A 16 -6.69 -25.61 -5.09
N VAL A 17 -5.81 -26.40 -5.71
CA VAL A 17 -4.76 -25.89 -6.60
C VAL A 17 -5.38 -25.27 -7.85
N THR A 18 -6.36 -25.97 -8.45
CA THR A 18 -7.11 -25.50 -9.61
C THR A 18 -7.92 -24.25 -9.28
N SER A 19 -8.59 -24.25 -8.13
CA SER A 19 -9.37 -23.11 -7.64
C SER A 19 -8.50 -21.87 -7.47
N LEU A 20 -7.32 -22.00 -6.86
CA LEU A 20 -6.37 -20.90 -6.72
C LEU A 20 -5.81 -20.41 -8.07
N ASP A 21 -5.52 -21.33 -9.01
CA ASP A 21 -5.08 -20.97 -10.36
C ASP A 21 -6.15 -20.16 -11.12
N MET A 22 -7.43 -20.52 -10.98
CA MET A 22 -8.56 -19.77 -11.54
C MET A 22 -8.68 -18.37 -10.93
N LEU A 23 -8.61 -18.25 -9.60
CA LEU A 23 -8.68 -16.95 -8.91
C LEU A 23 -7.49 -16.05 -9.26
N ARG A 24 -6.30 -16.63 -9.41
CA ARG A 24 -5.11 -15.92 -9.87
C ARG A 24 -5.29 -15.36 -11.29
N ALA A 25 -6.01 -16.06 -12.16
CA ALA A 25 -6.30 -15.58 -13.51
C ALA A 25 -7.31 -14.43 -13.51
N GLN A 26 -8.29 -14.47 -12.60
CA GLN A 26 -9.35 -13.46 -12.48
C GLN A 26 -8.94 -12.19 -11.72
N THR A 27 -7.96 -12.27 -10.81
CA THR A 27 -7.59 -11.12 -9.98
C THR A 27 -6.86 -10.03 -10.78
N SER A 28 -7.28 -8.78 -10.60
CA SER A 28 -6.66 -7.59 -11.19
C SER A 28 -5.49 -7.05 -10.36
N ASP A 29 -5.43 -7.41 -9.07
CA ASP A 29 -4.35 -6.97 -8.19
C ASP A 29 -3.06 -7.76 -8.47
N ARG A 30 -2.03 -7.04 -8.94
CA ARG A 30 -0.72 -7.61 -9.25
C ARG A 30 0.00 -8.16 -8.01
N ASN A 31 -0.25 -7.60 -6.83
CA ASN A 31 0.34 -8.11 -5.60
C ASN A 31 -0.30 -9.45 -5.23
N LEU A 32 -1.63 -9.49 -5.16
CA LEU A 32 -2.38 -10.72 -4.90
C LEU A 32 -2.08 -11.80 -5.95
N LYS A 33 -1.93 -11.44 -7.23
CA LYS A 33 -1.55 -12.38 -8.29
C LYS A 33 -0.18 -13.04 -8.06
N ARG A 34 0.80 -12.28 -7.57
CA ARG A 34 2.12 -12.82 -7.20
C ARG A 34 2.00 -13.77 -6.02
N VAL A 35 1.35 -13.31 -4.95
CA VAL A 35 1.14 -14.10 -3.72
C VAL A 35 0.43 -15.42 -4.02
N LEU A 36 -0.63 -15.40 -4.83
CA LEU A 36 -1.34 -16.62 -5.24
C LEU A 36 -0.47 -17.53 -6.10
N SER A 37 0.42 -16.98 -6.93
CA SER A 37 1.34 -17.80 -7.73
C SER A 37 2.37 -18.52 -6.87
N GLU A 38 2.88 -17.86 -5.84
CA GLU A 38 3.82 -18.45 -4.87
C GLU A 38 3.09 -19.51 -4.02
N ALA A 39 1.87 -19.21 -3.55
CA ALA A 39 1.04 -20.16 -2.83
C ALA A 39 0.72 -21.42 -3.66
N VAL A 40 0.28 -21.27 -4.92
CA VAL A 40 0.02 -22.41 -5.81
C VAL A 40 1.27 -23.28 -5.98
N SER A 41 2.45 -22.67 -6.10
CA SER A 41 3.71 -23.42 -6.19
C SER A 41 3.98 -24.23 -4.92
N ASP A 42 3.73 -23.65 -3.75
CA ASP A 42 3.90 -24.34 -2.47
C ASP A 42 2.94 -25.52 -2.31
N LEU A 43 1.66 -25.34 -2.66
CA LEU A 43 0.68 -26.41 -2.59
C LEU A 43 1.02 -27.58 -3.54
N ARG A 44 1.57 -27.29 -4.72
CA ARG A 44 2.02 -28.33 -5.67
C ARG A 44 3.17 -29.18 -5.12
N VAL A 45 3.98 -28.63 -4.21
CA VAL A 45 5.06 -29.35 -3.51
C VAL A 45 4.53 -30.14 -2.30
N GLY A 46 3.24 -29.98 -1.97
CA GLY A 46 2.58 -30.69 -0.86
C GLY A 46 2.52 -29.89 0.45
N ASN A 47 2.85 -28.60 0.43
CA ASN A 47 2.69 -27.76 1.61
C ASN A 47 1.21 -27.44 1.85
N GLN A 48 0.87 -27.21 3.12
CA GLN A 48 -0.45 -26.74 3.55
C GLN A 48 -0.74 -25.33 3.03
N LEU A 49 -2.01 -25.04 2.69
CA LEU A 49 -2.51 -23.73 2.29
C LEU A 49 -2.24 -22.69 3.37
N SER A 50 -2.47 -23.03 4.64
CA SER A 50 -2.22 -22.14 5.77
C SER A 50 -0.76 -21.70 5.86
N ALA A 51 0.18 -22.63 5.64
CA ALA A 51 1.61 -22.37 5.61
C ALA A 51 2.02 -21.53 4.37
N ALA A 52 1.47 -21.85 3.20
CA ALA A 52 1.74 -21.13 1.95
C ALA A 52 1.27 -19.65 2.03
N LEU A 53 0.06 -19.41 2.52
CA LEU A 53 -0.45 -18.04 2.73
C LEU A 53 0.25 -17.32 3.89
N GLY A 54 0.70 -18.06 4.91
CA GLY A 54 1.44 -17.53 6.06
C GLY A 54 2.77 -16.86 5.71
N LYS A 55 3.35 -17.16 4.54
CA LYS A 55 4.54 -16.47 4.00
C LYS A 55 4.26 -15.00 3.62
N HIS A 56 2.99 -14.59 3.55
CA HIS A 56 2.56 -13.28 3.07
C HIS A 56 1.67 -12.53 4.09
N PRO A 57 2.22 -12.13 5.26
CA PRO A 57 1.45 -11.51 6.34
C PRO A 57 0.82 -10.16 5.96
N GLU A 58 1.36 -9.45 4.97
CA GLU A 58 0.80 -8.18 4.48
C GLU A 58 -0.55 -8.36 3.76
N SER A 59 -0.74 -9.50 3.09
CA SER A 59 -1.97 -9.81 2.35
C SER A 59 -2.92 -10.69 3.18
N PHE A 60 -2.36 -11.52 4.05
CA PHE A 60 -3.08 -12.51 4.85
C PHE A 60 -2.69 -12.40 6.33
N PRO A 61 -3.55 -11.77 7.15
CA PRO A 61 -3.29 -11.63 8.57
C PRO A 61 -3.11 -12.98 9.27
N PRO A 62 -2.31 -13.06 10.36
CA PRO A 62 -2.05 -14.33 11.06
C PRO A 62 -3.30 -15.07 11.53
N ILE A 63 -4.37 -14.34 11.87
CA ILE A 63 -5.66 -14.92 12.26
C ILE A 63 -6.28 -15.74 11.11
N CYS A 64 -6.15 -15.30 9.86
CA CYS A 64 -6.63 -16.04 8.70
C CYS A 64 -5.84 -17.35 8.53
N CYS A 65 -4.52 -17.30 8.62
CA CYS A 65 -3.67 -18.49 8.47
C CYS A 65 -3.93 -19.53 9.57
N ARG A 66 -4.12 -19.09 10.82
CA ARG A 66 -4.46 -19.98 11.95
C ARG A 66 -5.82 -20.65 11.75
N SER A 67 -6.83 -19.89 11.36
CA SER A 67 -8.16 -20.44 11.07
C SER A 67 -8.11 -21.48 9.94
N LEU A 68 -7.39 -21.16 8.84
CA LEU A 68 -7.20 -22.10 7.74
C LEU A 68 -6.47 -23.37 8.17
N SER A 69 -5.45 -23.26 9.03
CA SER A 69 -4.73 -24.43 9.54
C SER A 69 -5.66 -25.37 10.31
N VAL A 70 -6.55 -24.82 11.14
CA VAL A 70 -7.60 -25.61 11.81
C VAL A 70 -8.50 -26.28 10.78
N GLY A 71 -8.98 -25.54 9.77
CA GLY A 71 -9.84 -26.08 8.71
C GLY A 71 -9.19 -27.17 7.87
N GLU A 72 -7.88 -27.09 7.63
CA GLU A 72 -7.12 -28.14 6.94
C GLU A 72 -6.97 -29.40 7.80
N GLN A 73 -6.73 -29.25 9.10
CA GLN A 73 -6.61 -30.37 10.03
C GLN A 73 -7.94 -31.09 10.29
N THR A 74 -9.04 -30.35 10.34
CA THR A 74 -10.38 -30.89 10.55
C THR A 74 -11.07 -31.33 9.26
N GLY A 75 -10.45 -31.09 8.09
CA GLY A 75 -11.06 -31.34 6.78
C GLY A 75 -12.25 -30.43 6.46
N SER A 76 -12.52 -29.40 7.27
CA SER A 76 -13.64 -28.48 7.11
C SER A 76 -13.21 -27.14 6.50
N LEU A 77 -12.34 -27.19 5.49
CA LEU A 77 -11.73 -26.02 4.88
C LEU A 77 -12.77 -25.09 4.23
N GLU A 78 -13.80 -25.66 3.60
CA GLU A 78 -14.92 -24.92 2.99
C GLU A 78 -15.64 -24.05 4.02
N THR A 79 -16.01 -24.63 5.16
CA THR A 79 -16.70 -23.93 6.24
C THR A 79 -15.86 -22.79 6.80
N VAL A 80 -14.56 -23.03 7.03
CA VAL A 80 -13.64 -22.01 7.53
C VAL A 80 -13.45 -20.88 6.51
N LEU A 81 -13.31 -21.20 5.23
CA LEU A 81 -13.18 -20.18 4.18
C LEU A 81 -14.43 -19.31 4.06
N ARG A 82 -15.62 -19.88 4.24
CA ARG A 82 -16.88 -19.14 4.29
C ARG A 82 -16.93 -18.19 5.50
N GLN A 83 -16.54 -18.66 6.68
CA GLN A 83 -16.44 -17.80 7.87
C GLN A 83 -15.42 -16.67 7.69
N MET A 84 -14.26 -16.96 7.08
CA MET A 84 -13.25 -15.95 6.77
C MET A 84 -13.74 -14.95 5.72
N ALA A 85 -14.53 -15.39 4.74
CA ALA A 85 -15.16 -14.52 3.77
C ALA A 85 -16.13 -13.53 4.44
N ASP A 86 -17.00 -14.04 5.32
CA ASP A 86 -17.96 -13.22 6.07
C ASP A 86 -17.25 -12.22 7.00
N TYR A 87 -16.19 -12.67 7.70
CA TYR A 87 -15.37 -11.82 8.55
C TYR A 87 -14.74 -10.67 7.76
N MET A 88 -14.05 -10.97 6.65
CA MET A 88 -13.39 -9.97 5.83
C MET A 88 -14.38 -8.99 5.18
N GLU A 89 -15.56 -9.46 4.80
CA GLU A 89 -16.61 -8.62 4.23
C GLU A 89 -17.18 -7.63 5.26
N LYS A 90 -17.37 -8.08 6.50
CA LYS A 90 -17.77 -7.20 7.63
C LYS A 90 -16.70 -6.15 7.93
N GLU A 91 -15.43 -6.53 8.02
CA GLU A 91 -14.31 -5.61 8.25
C GLU A 91 -14.21 -4.52 7.16
N ILE A 92 -14.34 -4.92 5.90
CA ILE A 92 -14.32 -3.99 4.76
C ILE A 92 -15.52 -3.04 4.82
N THR A 93 -16.70 -3.54 5.18
CA THR A 93 -17.94 -2.75 5.26
C THR A 93 -17.86 -1.73 6.38
N ALA A 94 -17.45 -2.14 7.59
CA ALA A 94 -17.26 -1.25 8.73
C ALA A 94 -16.25 -0.12 8.41
N THR A 95 -15.12 -0.49 7.78
CA THR A 95 -14.11 0.51 7.38
C THR A 95 -14.64 1.47 6.32
N LYS A 96 -15.46 0.99 5.38
CA LYS A 96 -16.09 1.83 4.35
C LYS A 96 -17.10 2.80 4.96
N GLU A 97 -17.92 2.35 5.90
CA GLU A 97 -18.91 3.19 6.59
C GLU A 97 -18.23 4.31 7.36
N ILE A 98 -17.18 4.01 8.12
CA ILE A 98 -16.38 5.02 8.82
C ILE A 98 -15.81 6.05 7.84
N LYS A 99 -15.23 5.59 6.73
CA LYS A 99 -14.66 6.48 5.70
C LYS A 99 -15.72 7.35 5.03
N ASN A 100 -16.90 6.81 4.80
CA ASN A 100 -18.01 7.54 4.18
C ASN A 100 -18.57 8.59 5.15
N ALA A 101 -18.74 8.26 6.42
CA ALA A 101 -19.20 9.18 7.46
C ALA A 101 -18.25 10.39 7.62
N LEU A 102 -16.94 10.18 7.51
CA LEU A 102 -15.94 11.25 7.60
C LEU A 102 -15.83 12.12 6.33
N ARG A 103 -16.35 11.66 5.19
CA ARG A 103 -16.19 12.39 3.92
C ARG A 103 -16.92 13.74 3.94
N TYR A 104 -18.14 13.78 4.45
CA TYR A 104 -18.92 15.03 4.50
C TYR A 104 -18.29 16.08 5.45
N PRO A 105 -17.93 15.75 6.71
CA PRO A 105 -17.23 16.67 7.60
C PRO A 105 -15.95 17.25 7.00
N VAL A 106 -15.15 16.46 6.28
CA VAL A 106 -13.90 16.93 5.65
C VAL A 106 -14.19 17.99 4.59
N ILE A 107 -15.17 17.77 3.72
CA ILE A 107 -15.53 18.73 2.67
C ILE A 107 -16.03 20.04 3.28
N VAL A 108 -16.96 19.97 4.23
CA VAL A 108 -17.51 21.17 4.90
C VAL A 108 -16.42 21.92 5.66
N SER A 109 -15.50 21.22 6.32
CA SER A 109 -14.38 21.84 7.04
C SER A 109 -13.46 22.63 6.10
N ILE A 110 -13.14 22.08 4.92
CA ILE A 110 -12.31 22.77 3.91
C ILE A 110 -13.02 24.05 3.44
N VAL A 111 -14.31 23.97 3.12
CA VAL A 111 -15.10 25.14 2.69
C VAL A 111 -15.17 26.19 3.79
N ALA A 112 -15.41 25.80 5.03
CA ALA A 112 -15.45 26.71 6.18
C ALA A 112 -14.11 27.44 6.36
N ILE A 113 -12.98 26.74 6.26
CA ILE A 113 -11.64 27.35 6.35
C ILE A 113 -11.43 28.38 5.23
N ILE A 114 -11.83 28.07 4.00
CA ILE A 114 -11.71 29.00 2.86
C ILE A 114 -12.56 30.26 3.10
N VAL A 115 -13.83 30.09 3.48
CA VAL A 115 -14.75 31.21 3.73
C VAL A 115 -14.23 32.11 4.84
N ILE A 116 -13.80 31.53 5.97
CA ILE A 116 -13.22 32.28 7.09
C ILE A 116 -11.94 33.00 6.62
N GLY A 117 -11.08 32.34 5.85
CA GLY A 117 -9.86 32.94 5.29
C GLY A 117 -10.14 34.17 4.41
N VAL A 118 -11.18 34.11 3.56
CA VAL A 118 -11.60 35.26 2.73
C VAL A 118 -12.11 36.41 3.59
N ILE A 119 -12.95 36.13 4.59
CA ILE A 119 -13.49 37.15 5.51
C ILE A 119 -12.33 37.86 6.23
N VAL A 120 -11.38 37.09 6.73
CA VAL A 120 -10.24 37.66 7.47
C VAL A 120 -9.31 38.49 6.58
N THR A 121 -9.09 38.07 5.34
CA THR A 121 -8.12 38.71 4.44
C THR A 121 -8.68 39.95 3.76
N PHE A 122 -9.97 39.97 3.42
CA PHE A 122 -10.58 41.05 2.64
C PHE A 122 -11.61 41.85 3.42
N VAL A 123 -12.48 41.18 4.17
CA VAL A 123 -13.63 41.83 4.82
C VAL A 123 -13.20 42.57 6.09
N LEU A 124 -12.40 41.93 6.96
CA LEU A 124 -11.93 42.57 8.20
C LEU A 124 -11.10 43.85 7.96
N PRO A 125 -10.12 43.89 7.03
CA PRO A 125 -9.36 45.10 6.76
C PRO A 125 -10.23 46.25 6.24
N ALA A 126 -11.22 45.95 5.40
CA ALA A 126 -12.17 46.95 4.91
C ALA A 126 -12.94 47.61 6.07
N PHE A 127 -13.38 46.82 7.07
CA PHE A 127 -13.99 47.37 8.27
C PHE A 127 -13.02 48.24 9.07
N THR A 128 -11.80 47.78 9.34
CA THR A 128 -10.82 48.59 10.09
C THR A 128 -10.53 49.93 9.42
N GLY A 129 -10.47 49.95 8.08
CA GLY A 129 -10.32 51.16 7.29
C GLY A 129 -11.50 52.13 7.47
N LEU A 130 -12.74 51.62 7.41
CA LEU A 130 -13.94 52.44 7.63
C LEU A 130 -13.98 53.07 9.02
N TYR A 131 -13.67 52.31 10.08
CA TYR A 131 -13.63 52.86 11.44
C TYR A 131 -12.54 53.92 11.61
N SER A 132 -11.37 53.73 10.98
CA SER A 132 -10.31 54.74 11.00
C SER A 132 -10.70 56.05 10.31
N LEU A 133 -11.51 55.99 9.25
CA LEU A 133 -12.02 57.16 8.53
C LEU A 133 -13.08 57.93 9.33
N LEU A 134 -13.86 57.23 10.15
CA LEU A 134 -14.88 57.83 11.01
C LEU A 134 -14.30 58.42 12.32
N GLY A 135 -13.00 58.20 12.59
CA GLY A 135 -12.35 58.65 13.82
C GLY A 135 -12.85 57.94 15.08
N ILE A 136 -13.52 56.80 14.94
CA ILE A 136 -14.09 56.02 16.03
C ILE A 136 -13.14 54.87 16.35
N GLU A 137 -12.68 54.79 17.59
CA GLU A 137 -11.86 53.66 18.03
C GLU A 137 -12.64 52.35 17.93
N LEU A 138 -11.97 51.28 17.51
CA LEU A 138 -12.61 49.98 17.39
C LEU A 138 -13.13 49.53 18.76
N PRO A 139 -14.41 49.10 18.85
CA PRO A 139 -14.94 48.51 20.06
C PRO A 139 -14.06 47.36 20.58
N LEU A 140 -14.04 47.19 21.90
CA LEU A 140 -13.15 46.25 22.57
C LEU A 140 -13.36 44.80 22.06
N MET A 141 -14.59 44.45 21.70
CA MET A 141 -14.96 43.13 21.18
C MET A 141 -14.35 42.84 19.80
N THR A 142 -14.32 43.83 18.90
CA THR A 142 -13.71 43.67 17.57
C THR A 142 -12.18 43.67 17.64
N ARG A 143 -11.58 44.44 18.56
CA ARG A 143 -10.13 44.41 18.79
C ARG A 143 -9.66 43.07 19.34
N LEU A 144 -10.41 42.49 20.28
CA LEU A 144 -10.17 41.14 20.78
C LEU A 144 -10.27 40.11 19.64
N LEU A 145 -11.33 40.18 18.82
CA LEU A 145 -11.49 39.31 17.67
C LEU A 145 -10.33 39.41 16.67
N LEU A 146 -9.88 40.64 16.36
CA LEU A 146 -8.71 40.86 15.48
C LEU A 146 -7.42 40.30 16.08
N SER A 147 -7.24 40.38 17.40
CA SER A 147 -6.06 39.79 18.06
C SER A 147 -6.05 38.25 17.98
N ILE A 148 -7.21 37.63 18.15
CA ILE A 148 -7.39 36.17 18.03
C ILE A 148 -7.14 35.75 16.58
N VAL A 149 -7.76 36.43 15.63
CA VAL A 149 -7.61 36.17 14.19
C VAL A 149 -6.18 36.40 13.73
N GLY A 150 -5.50 37.44 14.22
CA GLY A 150 -4.10 37.75 13.91
C GLY A 150 -3.13 36.64 14.35
N TRP A 151 -3.41 35.97 15.46
CA TRP A 151 -2.67 34.77 15.87
C TRP A 151 -2.88 33.62 14.87
N PHE A 152 -4.12 33.44 14.38
CA PHE A 152 -4.45 32.42 13.39
C PHE A 152 -3.94 32.71 11.98
N THR A 153 -3.80 33.97 11.54
CA THR A 153 -3.24 34.27 10.21
C THR A 153 -1.73 34.08 10.16
N ASN A 154 -1.01 34.44 11.24
CA ASN A 154 0.44 34.30 11.31
C ASN A 154 0.90 32.83 11.37
N TYR A 155 0.13 31.95 12.03
CA TYR A 155 0.40 30.51 12.10
C TYR A 155 -0.47 29.67 11.14
N GLY A 156 -1.46 30.28 10.49
CA GLY A 156 -2.46 29.59 9.67
C GLY A 156 -1.90 29.02 8.37
N LEU A 157 -0.99 29.73 7.71
CA LEU A 157 -0.30 29.21 6.53
C LEU A 157 0.57 28.00 6.89
N TYR A 158 1.18 27.99 8.08
CA TYR A 158 1.94 26.85 8.59
C TYR A 158 1.03 25.66 8.91
N LEU A 159 -0.17 25.87 9.48
CA LEU A 159 -1.15 24.81 9.74
C LEU A 159 -1.74 24.25 8.44
N VAL A 160 -2.11 25.08 7.47
CA VAL A 160 -2.58 24.64 6.15
C VAL A 160 -1.48 23.91 5.40
N ALA A 161 -0.25 24.43 5.41
CA ALA A 161 0.91 23.76 4.80
C ALA A 161 1.28 22.47 5.55
N ALA A 162 1.05 22.37 6.85
CA ALA A 162 1.26 21.14 7.63
C ALA A 162 0.18 20.10 7.33
N VAL A 163 -1.09 20.51 7.22
CA VAL A 163 -2.20 19.63 6.81
C VAL A 163 -1.99 19.16 5.37
N ALA A 164 -1.64 20.06 4.45
CA ALA A 164 -1.31 19.74 3.06
C ALA A 164 -0.06 18.84 2.94
N ARG A 165 0.99 19.09 3.74
CA ARG A 165 2.13 18.16 3.84
C ARG A 165 1.69 16.81 4.37
N SER A 166 0.85 16.76 5.41
CA SER A 166 0.42 15.50 6.02
C SER A 166 -0.47 14.68 5.08
N SER A 167 -1.34 15.33 4.31
CA SER A 167 -2.21 14.66 3.33
C SER A 167 -1.39 14.22 2.11
N ALA A 168 -0.52 15.09 1.58
CA ALA A 168 0.40 14.75 0.50
C ALA A 168 1.38 13.64 0.91
N MET A 169 1.88 13.65 2.15
CA MET A 169 2.79 12.62 2.67
C MET A 169 2.08 11.29 2.84
N LYS A 170 0.82 11.24 3.30
CA LYS A 170 0.04 10.00 3.37
C LYS A 170 -0.29 9.45 1.99
N VAL A 171 -0.61 10.32 1.03
CA VAL A 171 -0.88 9.93 -0.37
C VAL A 171 0.39 9.46 -1.08
N ALA A 172 1.50 10.18 -0.87
CA ALA A 172 2.82 9.81 -1.39
C ALA A 172 3.32 8.51 -0.74
N TRP A 173 3.12 8.31 0.57
CA TRP A 173 3.39 7.03 1.23
C TRP A 173 2.49 5.92 0.70
N ALA A 174 1.21 6.16 0.43
CA ALA A 174 0.34 5.17 -0.20
C ALA A 174 0.75 4.85 -1.66
N ALA A 175 1.39 5.80 -2.36
CA ALA A 175 1.94 5.60 -3.69
C ALA A 175 3.32 4.91 -3.68
N VAL A 176 4.16 5.20 -2.68
CA VAL A 176 5.51 4.63 -2.46
C VAL A 176 5.46 3.26 -1.79
N ALA A 177 4.47 3.00 -0.92
CA ALA A 177 4.21 1.71 -0.30
C ALA A 177 3.59 0.69 -1.26
N LYS A 178 3.36 1.05 -2.53
CA LYS A 178 3.22 0.03 -3.58
C LYS A 178 4.62 -0.55 -3.84
N PRO A 179 4.90 -1.81 -3.46
CA PRO A 179 6.22 -2.37 -3.57
C PRO A 179 6.72 -2.28 -5.02
N PRO A 180 8.03 -2.03 -5.25
CA PRO A 180 8.57 -1.90 -6.59
C PRO A 180 8.13 -3.09 -7.42
N ARG A 181 7.47 -2.79 -8.54
CA ARG A 181 7.16 -3.73 -9.60
C ARG A 181 8.50 -4.31 -10.06
N LYS A 182 8.93 -5.42 -9.44
CA LYS A 182 10.17 -6.16 -9.75
C LYS A 182 10.38 -6.06 -11.25
N ALA A 183 11.44 -5.34 -11.62
CA ALA A 183 11.89 -5.20 -12.99
C ALA A 183 11.96 -6.61 -13.57
N THR A 184 11.24 -6.82 -14.66
CA THR A 184 11.36 -8.02 -15.47
C THR A 184 12.85 -8.15 -15.78
N ALA A 185 13.49 -9.15 -15.18
CA ALA A 185 14.86 -9.48 -15.47
C ALA A 185 14.94 -9.78 -16.97
N ILE A 186 15.47 -8.83 -17.75
CA ILE A 186 15.93 -9.08 -19.09
C ILE A 186 17.13 -10.00 -18.90
N LYS A 187 16.89 -11.30 -19.02
CA LYS A 187 17.92 -12.33 -19.08
C LYS A 187 18.85 -11.95 -20.25
N PRO A 188 20.15 -11.70 -20.04
CA PRO A 188 21.05 -11.48 -21.17
C PRO A 188 21.16 -12.79 -21.95
N ARG A 189 20.43 -12.86 -23.06
CA ARG A 189 20.52 -13.93 -24.04
C ARG A 189 21.51 -13.49 -25.11
N ILE A 190 22.80 -13.61 -24.83
CA ILE A 190 23.88 -13.82 -25.82
C ILE A 190 25.24 -13.82 -25.10
N ALA A 191 25.98 -14.93 -25.20
CA ALA A 191 27.45 -14.98 -25.35
C ALA A 191 27.96 -16.40 -25.07
N ARG A 192 27.78 -17.30 -26.03
CA ARG A 192 28.76 -18.38 -26.24
C ARG A 192 28.62 -18.95 -27.64
N ALA A 193 29.52 -18.54 -28.53
CA ALA A 193 30.24 -19.39 -29.49
C ALA A 193 30.76 -18.55 -30.65
N THR A 194 31.96 -18.00 -30.49
CA THR A 194 32.85 -17.76 -31.63
C THR A 194 34.25 -18.12 -31.18
N LYS A 195 34.67 -19.33 -31.58
CA LYS A 195 36.07 -19.75 -31.63
C LYS A 195 36.82 -18.74 -32.48
N VAL A 196 37.85 -18.09 -31.92
CA VAL A 196 38.91 -17.50 -32.74
C VAL A 196 40.25 -17.96 -32.20
N SER A 197 40.92 -18.64 -33.11
CA SER A 197 42.28 -19.17 -33.13
C SER A 197 43.33 -18.22 -32.56
N ILE A 198 44.19 -18.69 -31.66
CA ILE A 198 45.55 -18.16 -31.50
C ILE A 198 46.50 -19.35 -31.43
N LYS A 199 47.34 -19.43 -32.45
CA LYS A 199 48.41 -20.41 -32.65
C LYS A 199 49.72 -19.64 -32.48
N VAL A 200 50.50 -19.89 -31.43
CA VAL A 200 51.92 -19.50 -31.40
C VAL A 200 52.76 -20.58 -30.68
N THR A 201 53.52 -21.24 -31.53
CA THR A 201 54.72 -22.09 -31.49
C THR A 201 55.55 -22.25 -30.19
N PRO A 202 56.13 -23.45 -29.93
CA PRO A 202 57.00 -23.75 -28.79
C PRO A 202 58.48 -23.47 -29.09
N THR A 203 59.26 -23.06 -28.09
CA THR A 203 60.72 -22.94 -28.20
C THR A 203 61.45 -23.32 -26.90
N SER A 204 62.27 -24.36 -27.05
CA SER A 204 63.53 -24.70 -26.34
C SER A 204 63.56 -24.86 -24.81
N LEU A 205 63.56 -26.14 -24.42
CA LEU A 205 64.48 -26.84 -23.49
C LEU A 205 65.83 -26.11 -23.20
N PRO A 206 66.59 -26.41 -22.12
CA PRO A 206 66.73 -27.75 -21.53
C PRO A 206 67.04 -27.86 -20.02
N PHE A 207 67.08 -29.12 -19.57
CA PHE A 207 68.09 -29.69 -18.66
C PHE A 207 68.12 -29.29 -17.17
N THR A 208 68.22 -30.37 -16.38
CA THR A 208 69.07 -30.54 -15.18
C THR A 208 68.60 -30.06 -13.80
N LEU A 209 68.56 -31.07 -12.91
CA LEU A 209 68.85 -31.04 -11.46
C LEU A 209 67.80 -30.28 -10.62
N LEU A 210 67.39 -30.65 -9.41
CA LEU A 210 67.99 -31.36 -8.28
C LEU A 210 66.77 -31.67 -7.37
N VAL A 211 66.46 -32.89 -6.94
CA VAL A 211 67.06 -33.53 -5.75
C VAL A 211 66.98 -32.60 -4.52
N ILE A 212 66.17 -33.02 -3.53
CA ILE A 212 66.20 -32.68 -2.09
C ILE A 212 65.72 -31.24 -1.73
N LEU A 213 64.49 -31.11 -1.25
CA LEU A 213 64.13 -30.92 0.18
C LEU A 213 62.61 -30.93 0.36
#